data_AF-A0A0F9M2G6-F1
#
_entry.id   AF-A0A0F9M2G6-F1
#
_cell.length_a   1.000
_cell.length_b   1.000
_cell.length_c   1.000
_cell.angle_alpha   90.00
_cell.angle_beta   90.00
_cell.angle_gamma   90.00
#
_symmetry.space_group_name_H-M   'P 1'
#
loop_
_entity.id
_entity.type
_entity.pdbx_description
1 polymer ?
#
loop_
_entity_poly.entity_id
_entity_poly.type
_entity_poly.pdbx_seq_one_letter_code
_entity_poly.pdbx_strand_id
1 'polypeptide(L)'
;MPTTRLTKAAIKRADALKMRLTGASYREIAKAFGWAGPSGAHKAVDKALMEYVQEDADKLRRIDLARLDAMELSLAPKVLAGDTDAIRTRLKCMERRAKLTGIDEPLKVDIRAQLMAAAAEYGFTKEEAVAAAEDLIAGRA
;
A
#
# COMPACT_ATOMS: atom_id res chain seq x y z
N MET A 1 3.24 -17.01 -6.03
CA MET A 1 4.28 -16.19 -5.37
C MET A 1 4.83 -15.22 -6.39
N PRO A 2 4.54 -13.91 -6.37
CA PRO A 2 5.24 -12.99 -7.24
C PRO A 2 6.66 -12.81 -6.68
N THR A 3 7.62 -13.45 -7.34
CA THR A 3 9.05 -13.30 -7.05
C THR A 3 9.41 -11.82 -7.26
N THR A 4 9.71 -11.10 -6.16
CA THR A 4 10.17 -9.72 -6.20
C THR A 4 11.43 -9.64 -7.06
N ARG A 5 11.29 -9.29 -8.34
CA ARG A 5 12.43 -8.95 -9.20
C ARG A 5 13.07 -7.71 -8.62
N LEU A 6 14.21 -7.87 -7.95
CA LEU A 6 15.08 -6.77 -7.54
C LEU A 6 15.58 -6.06 -8.81
N THR A 7 14.92 -4.96 -9.16
CA THR A 7 15.37 -4.14 -10.29
C THR A 7 16.71 -3.48 -9.92
N LYS A 8 17.56 -3.20 -10.91
CA LYS A 8 18.81 -2.45 -10.69
C LYS A 8 18.56 -1.12 -9.97
N ALA A 9 17.39 -0.50 -10.19
CA ALA A 9 16.97 0.71 -9.51
C ALA A 9 16.61 0.48 -8.02
N ALA A 10 15.99 -0.66 -7.66
CA ALA A 10 15.74 -1.01 -6.26
C ALA A 10 17.05 -1.27 -5.50
N ILE A 11 17.98 -2.00 -6.11
CA ILE A 11 19.30 -2.27 -5.52
C ILE A 11 20.06 -0.97 -5.25
N LYS A 12 20.15 -0.06 -6.24
CA LYS A 12 20.79 1.25 -6.07
C LYS A 12 20.17 2.09 -4.95
N ARG A 13 18.85 2.00 -4.76
CA ARG A 13 18.14 2.72 -3.68
C ARG A 13 18.46 2.13 -2.31
N ALA A 14 18.46 0.81 -2.18
CA ALA A 14 18.86 0.12 -0.96
C ALA A 14 20.32 0.42 -0.58
N ASP A 15 21.23 0.45 -1.55
CA ASP A 15 22.64 0.77 -1.31
C ASP A 15 22.85 2.25 -0.96
N ALA A 16 22.08 3.17 -1.58
CA ALA A 16 22.07 4.57 -1.18
C ALA A 16 21.55 4.77 0.25
N LEU A 17 20.53 4.02 0.66
CA LEU A 17 20.04 4.00 2.04
C LEU A 17 21.13 3.50 3.01
N LYS A 18 21.84 2.41 2.68
CA LYS A 18 22.97 1.92 3.50
C LYS A 18 24.05 2.99 3.67
N MET A 19 24.47 3.62 2.57
CA MET A 19 25.46 4.71 2.63
C MET A 19 24.99 5.87 3.52
N ARG A 20 23.70 6.21 3.46
CA ARG A 20 23.13 7.25 4.32
C ARG A 20 23.15 6.84 5.79
N LEU A 21 22.79 5.59 6.11
CA LEU A 21 22.80 5.05 7.47
C LEU A 21 24.21 5.00 8.07
N THR A 22 25.24 4.79 7.24
CA THR A 22 26.65 4.82 7.67
C THR A 22 27.25 6.24 7.71
N GLY A 23 26.44 7.29 7.54
CA GLY A 23 26.83 8.68 7.72
C GLY A 23 27.19 9.46 6.46
N ALA A 24 27.18 8.85 5.27
CA ALA A 24 27.51 9.57 4.03
C ALA A 24 26.48 10.67 3.72
N SER A 25 26.94 11.83 3.28
CA SER A 25 26.10 12.95 2.83
C SER A 25 25.42 12.65 1.48
N TYR A 26 24.31 13.33 1.19
CA TYR A 26 23.62 13.19 -0.10
C TYR A 26 24.49 13.57 -1.31
N ARG A 27 25.50 14.44 -1.12
CA ARG A 27 26.48 14.79 -2.16
C ARG A 27 27.41 13.60 -2.47
N GLU A 28 27.92 12.95 -1.43
CA GLU A 28 28.79 11.77 -1.57
C GLU A 28 28.04 10.59 -2.18
N ILE A 29 26.78 10.39 -1.76
CA ILE A 29 25.90 9.37 -2.34
C ILE A 29 25.63 9.68 -3.83
N ALA A 30 25.28 10.92 -4.17
CA ALA A 30 25.07 11.30 -5.57
C ALA A 30 26.32 11.06 -6.44
N LYS A 31 27.50 11.39 -5.91
CA LYS A 31 28.78 11.11 -6.59
C LYS A 31 29.01 9.60 -6.79
N ALA A 32 28.74 8.78 -5.77
CA ALA A 32 28.95 7.33 -5.84
C ALA A 32 28.06 6.64 -6.89
N PHE A 33 26.83 7.13 -7.10
CA PHE A 33 25.89 6.55 -8.05
C PHE A 33 25.82 7.26 -9.41
N GLY A 34 26.61 8.33 -9.61
CA GLY A 34 26.62 9.10 -10.84
C GLY A 34 25.35 9.93 -11.06
N TRP A 35 24.70 10.39 -9.98
CA TRP A 35 23.51 11.24 -10.07
C TRP A 35 23.89 12.71 -10.24
N ALA A 36 23.04 13.45 -10.98
CA ALA A 36 23.27 14.86 -11.30
C ALA A 36 23.38 15.78 -10.07
N GLY A 37 22.85 15.36 -8.92
CA GLY A 37 23.03 16.10 -7.68
C GLY A 37 22.35 15.48 -6.46
N PRO A 38 22.46 16.14 -5.29
CA PRO A 38 21.98 15.63 -4.00
C PRO A 38 20.48 15.35 -3.96
N SER A 39 19.68 16.06 -4.75
CA SER A 39 18.22 15.85 -4.83
C SER A 39 17.86 14.44 -5.33
N GLY A 40 18.64 13.89 -6.26
CA GLY A 40 18.46 12.51 -6.73
C GLY A 40 18.77 11.48 -5.63
N ALA A 41 19.79 11.75 -4.83
CA ALA A 41 20.14 10.92 -3.68
C ALA A 41 19.08 10.95 -2.59
N HIS A 42 18.56 12.14 -2.27
CA HIS A 42 17.49 12.32 -1.30
C HIS A 42 16.25 11.48 -1.69
N LYS A 43 15.76 11.64 -2.93
CA LYS A 43 14.60 10.88 -3.43
C LYS A 43 14.83 9.37 -3.41
N ALA A 44 16.04 8.92 -3.72
CA ALA A 44 16.39 7.50 -3.71
C ALA A 44 16.35 6.91 -2.29
N VAL A 45 16.90 7.64 -1.31
CA VAL A 45 16.91 7.26 0.11
C VAL A 45 15.50 7.28 0.69
N ASP A 46 14.72 8.33 0.45
CA ASP A 46 13.33 8.42 0.94
C ASP A 46 12.49 7.26 0.42
N LYS A 47 12.62 6.95 -0.88
CA LYS A 47 11.88 5.85 -1.49
C LYS A 47 12.33 4.50 -0.94
N ALA A 48 13.62 4.32 -0.66
CA ALA A 48 14.13 3.11 -0.02
C ALA A 48 13.62 2.96 1.42
N LEU A 49 13.55 4.05 2.18
CA LEU A 49 12.97 4.07 3.53
C LEU A 49 11.49 3.68 3.50
N MET A 50 10.71 4.27 2.58
CA MET A 50 9.30 3.91 2.40
C MET A 50 9.13 2.43 2.04
N GLU A 51 9.94 1.92 1.10
CA GLU A 51 9.91 0.49 0.73
C GLU A 51 10.29 -0.42 1.91
N TYR A 52 11.30 -0.04 2.70
CA TYR A 52 11.71 -0.79 3.88
C TYR A 52 10.59 -0.84 4.94
N VAL A 53 9.96 0.31 5.24
CA VAL A 53 8.83 0.40 6.16
C VAL A 53 7.64 -0.43 5.67
N GLN A 54 7.34 -0.39 4.36
CA GLN A 54 6.30 -1.21 3.76
C GLN A 54 6.61 -2.70 3.84
N GLU A 55 7.85 -3.11 3.58
CA GLU A 55 8.27 -4.51 3.68
C GLU A 55 8.13 -5.04 5.12
N ASP A 56 8.49 -4.23 6.12
CA ASP A 56 8.33 -4.58 7.52
C ASP A 56 6.85 -4.66 7.93
N ALA A 57 6.01 -3.74 7.45
CA ALA A 57 4.56 -3.80 7.64
C ALA A 57 3.95 -5.05 6.99
N ASP A 58 4.41 -5.43 5.79
CA ASP A 58 3.96 -6.63 5.08
C ASP A 58 4.39 -7.90 5.81
N LYS A 59 5.62 -7.96 6.33
CA LYS A 59 6.09 -9.08 7.16
C LYS A 59 5.24 -9.23 8.41
N LEU A 60 4.96 -8.13 9.11
CA LEU A 60 4.12 -8.14 10.30
C LEU A 60 2.69 -8.59 9.97
N ARG A 61 2.11 -8.09 8.86
CA ARG A 61 0.80 -8.53 8.36
C ARG A 61 0.76 -10.05 8.14
N ARG A 62 1.80 -10.63 7.53
CA ARG A 62 1.87 -12.09 7.31
C ARG A 62 1.93 -12.88 8.61
N ILE A 63 2.72 -12.43 9.59
CA ILE A 63 2.78 -13.07 10.92
C ILE A 63 1.41 -13.05 11.59
N ASP A 64 0.73 -11.90 11.55
CA ASP A 64 -0.59 -11.77 12.16
C ASP A 64 -1.65 -12.60 11.43
N LEU A 65 -1.61 -12.68 10.11
CA LEU A 65 -2.49 -13.58 9.35
C LEU A 65 -2.28 -15.06 9.73
N ALA A 66 -1.02 -15.49 9.88
CA ALA A 66 -0.72 -16.86 10.32
C ALA A 66 -1.21 -17.15 11.74
N ARG A 67 -1.12 -16.16 12.65
CA ARG A 67 -1.70 -16.25 14.00
C ARG A 67 -3.23 -16.37 13.95
N LEU A 68 -3.89 -15.60 13.09
CA LEU A 68 -5.33 -15.69 12.90
C LEU A 68 -5.74 -17.06 12.34
N ASP A 69 -5.00 -17.61 11.38
CA ASP A 69 -5.23 -18.98 10.86
C ASP A 69 -5.18 -20.02 11.99
N ALA A 70 -4.17 -19.93 12.87
CA ALA A 70 -4.03 -20.82 14.01
C ALA A 70 -5.19 -20.68 15.03
N MET A 71 -5.62 -19.44 15.31
CA MET A 71 -6.77 -19.18 16.19
C MET A 71 -8.06 -19.76 15.59
N GLU A 72 -8.34 -19.50 14.32
CA GLU A 72 -9.52 -20.03 13.64
C GLU A 72 -9.54 -21.56 13.61
N LEU A 73 -8.39 -22.20 13.39
CA LEU A 73 -8.25 -23.66 13.45
C LEU A 73 -8.58 -24.21 14.83
N SER A 74 -8.07 -23.58 15.90
CA SER A 74 -8.35 -24.02 17.28
C SER A 74 -9.81 -23.83 17.70
N LEU A 75 -10.50 -22.83 17.14
CA LEU A 75 -11.92 -22.59 17.39
C LEU A 75 -12.83 -23.55 16.60
N ALA A 76 -12.34 -24.15 15.51
CA ALA A 76 -13.16 -24.90 14.57
C ALA A 76 -14.03 -26.00 15.22
N PRO A 77 -13.54 -26.85 16.15
CA PRO A 77 -14.38 -27.88 16.77
C PRO A 77 -15.56 -27.31 17.54
N LYS A 78 -15.35 -26.22 18.29
CA LYS A 78 -16.41 -25.56 19.08
C LYS A 78 -17.41 -24.84 18.19
N VAL A 79 -16.94 -24.18 17.14
CA VAL A 79 -17.79 -23.56 16.13
C VAL A 79 -18.70 -24.59 15.46
N LEU A 80 -18.15 -25.74 15.06
CA LEU A 80 -18.92 -26.84 14.47
C LEU A 80 -19.92 -27.46 15.45
N ALA A 81 -19.61 -27.42 16.76
CA ALA A 81 -20.53 -27.84 17.82
C ALA A 81 -21.62 -26.80 18.15
N GLY A 82 -21.64 -25.64 17.48
CA GLY A 82 -22.63 -24.59 17.71
C GLY A 82 -22.40 -23.72 18.94
N ASP A 83 -21.19 -23.76 19.52
CA ASP A 83 -20.80 -22.86 20.61
C ASP A 83 -20.82 -21.41 20.11
N THR A 84 -21.79 -20.63 20.61
CA THR A 84 -22.06 -19.27 20.15
C THR A 84 -20.94 -18.29 20.52
N ASP A 85 -20.20 -18.55 21.61
CA ASP A 85 -19.05 -17.73 21.99
C ASP A 85 -17.84 -18.02 21.11
N ALA A 86 -17.63 -19.29 20.74
CA ALA A 86 -16.63 -19.66 19.75
C ALA A 86 -16.94 -19.08 18.37
N ILE A 87 -18.21 -19.09 17.94
CA ILE A 87 -18.67 -18.46 16.68
C ILE A 87 -18.41 -16.96 16.73
N ARG A 88 -18.82 -16.28 17.80
CA ARG A 88 -18.59 -14.83 17.98
C ARG A 88 -17.09 -14.50 17.94
N THR A 89 -16.26 -15.33 18.56
CA THR A 89 -14.81 -15.15 18.57
C THR A 89 -14.22 -15.35 17.17
N ARG A 90 -14.67 -16.37 16.44
CA ARG A 90 -14.22 -16.61 15.05
C ARG A 90 -14.60 -15.46 14.12
N LEU A 91 -15.79 -14.88 14.27
CA LEU A 91 -16.21 -13.69 13.51
C LEU A 91 -15.29 -12.49 13.77
N LYS A 92 -14.83 -12.27 15.02
CA LYS A 92 -13.85 -11.22 15.33
C LYS A 92 -12.48 -11.47 14.67
N CYS A 93 -12.04 -12.73 14.58
CA CYS A 93 -10.82 -13.08 13.84
C CYS A 93 -10.97 -12.75 12.34
N MET A 94 -12.12 -13.09 11.74
CA MET A 94 -12.43 -12.78 10.34
C MET A 94 -12.48 -11.27 10.08
N GLU A 95 -13.08 -10.49 10.98
CA GLU A 95 -13.09 -9.03 10.90
C GLU A 95 -11.68 -8.44 10.96
N ARG A 96 -10.81 -8.96 11.85
CA ARG A 96 -9.41 -8.54 11.91
C ARG A 96 -8.65 -8.90 10.63
N ARG A 97 -8.91 -10.08 10.04
CA ARG A 97 -8.35 -10.47 8.76
C ARG A 97 -8.76 -9.49 7.66
N ALA A 98 -10.04 -9.16 7.58
CA ALA A 98 -10.55 -8.23 6.58
C ALA A 98 -9.89 -6.85 6.68
N LYS A 99 -9.68 -6.35 7.91
CA LYS A 99 -8.93 -5.11 8.19
C LYS A 99 -7.46 -5.19 7.77
N LEU A 100 -6.82 -6.35 7.89
CA LEU A 100 -5.42 -6.53 7.47
C LEU A 100 -5.28 -6.66 5.95
N THR A 101 -6.27 -7.23 5.26
CA THR A 101 -6.21 -7.49 3.82
C THR A 101 -6.94 -6.45 2.96
N GLY A 102 -7.80 -5.62 3.55
CA GLY A 102 -8.61 -4.63 2.84
C GLY A 102 -9.74 -5.22 2.01
N ILE A 103 -10.17 -6.45 2.27
CA ILE A 103 -11.21 -7.13 1.45
C ILE A 103 -12.59 -6.46 1.57
N ASP A 104 -12.84 -5.80 2.71
CA ASP A 104 -14.08 -5.07 2.98
C ASP A 104 -13.95 -3.57 2.63
N GLU A 105 -12.78 -3.10 2.18
CA GLU A 105 -12.62 -1.71 1.79
C GLU A 105 -13.32 -1.43 0.45
N PRO A 106 -13.99 -0.26 0.28
CA PRO A 106 -14.57 0.12 -0.99
C PRO A 106 -13.49 0.13 -2.09
N LEU A 107 -13.81 -0.44 -3.25
CA LEU A 107 -12.92 -0.43 -4.40
C LEU A 107 -12.64 1.03 -4.79
N LYS A 108 -11.42 1.52 -4.56
CA LYS A 108 -11.01 2.85 -5.03
C LYS A 108 -10.75 2.78 -6.53
N VAL A 109 -11.75 3.12 -7.33
CA VAL A 109 -11.61 3.22 -8.78
C VAL A 109 -11.03 4.59 -9.13
N ASP A 110 -9.80 4.61 -9.64
CA ASP A 110 -9.22 5.83 -10.21
C ASP A 110 -9.80 6.05 -11.62
N ILE A 111 -10.93 6.74 -11.67
CA ILE A 111 -11.61 7.11 -12.93
C ILE A 111 -11.02 8.38 -13.57
N ARG A 112 -9.91 8.94 -13.05
CA ARG A 112 -9.46 10.28 -13.47
C ARG A 112 -9.12 10.35 -14.96
N ALA A 113 -8.49 9.31 -15.51
CA ALA A 113 -8.21 9.26 -16.94
C ALA A 113 -9.49 9.13 -17.78
N GLN A 114 -10.46 8.35 -17.30
CA GLN A 114 -11.75 8.14 -17.95
C GLN A 114 -12.61 9.41 -17.92
N LEU A 115 -12.60 10.14 -16.79
CA LEU A 115 -13.28 11.42 -16.61
C LEU A 115 -12.72 12.49 -17.54
N MET A 116 -11.39 12.59 -17.68
CA MET A 116 -10.76 13.57 -18.58
C MET A 116 -11.05 13.24 -20.06
N ALA A 117 -11.08 11.96 -20.43
CA ALA A 117 -11.41 11.53 -21.78
C ALA A 117 -12.86 11.88 -22.14
N ALA A 118 -13.81 11.58 -21.24
CA ALA A 118 -15.22 11.94 -21.42
C ALA A 118 -15.42 13.47 -21.44
N ALA A 119 -14.75 14.21 -20.55
CA ALA A 119 -14.82 15.66 -20.52
C ALA A 119 -14.41 16.29 -21.86
N ALA A 120 -13.30 15.81 -22.45
CA ALA A 120 -12.82 16.28 -23.74
C ALA A 120 -13.81 15.96 -24.89
N GLU A 121 -14.47 14.79 -24.84
CA GLU A 121 -15.44 14.37 -25.85
C GLU A 121 -16.70 15.26 -25.87
N TYR A 122 -17.14 15.71 -24.70
CA TYR A 122 -18.32 16.59 -24.56
C TYR A 122 -17.97 18.09 -24.45
N GLY A 123 -16.70 18.46 -24.62
CA GLY A 123 -16.23 19.85 -24.65
C GLY A 123 -16.13 20.53 -23.28
N PHE A 124 -16.14 19.76 -22.19
CA PHE A 124 -15.92 20.29 -20.84
C PHE A 124 -14.43 20.55 -20.58
N THR A 125 -14.16 21.63 -19.87
CA THR A 125 -12.84 21.85 -19.27
C THR A 125 -12.60 20.87 -18.12
N LYS A 126 -11.33 20.70 -17.76
CA LYS A 126 -10.91 19.84 -16.66
C LYS A 126 -11.54 20.28 -15.33
N GLU A 127 -11.65 21.58 -15.14
CA GLU A 127 -12.21 22.21 -13.94
C GLU A 127 -13.73 21.98 -13.85
N GLU A 128 -14.46 22.10 -14.97
CA GLU A 128 -15.90 21.81 -15.03
C GLU A 128 -16.22 20.33 -14.80
N ALA A 129 -15.42 19.43 -15.37
CA ALA A 129 -15.60 17.99 -15.18
C ALA A 129 -15.35 17.54 -13.73
N VAL A 130 -14.39 18.17 -13.04
CA VAL A 130 -14.12 17.90 -11.63
C VAL A 130 -15.25 18.47 -10.76
N ALA A 131 -15.71 19.70 -11.02
CA ALA A 131 -16.80 20.31 -10.26
C ALA A 131 -18.12 19.52 -10.38
N ALA A 132 -18.49 19.10 -11.60
CA ALA A 132 -19.68 18.28 -11.83
C ALA A 132 -19.58 16.91 -11.13
N ALA A 133 -18.40 16.29 -11.12
CA ALA A 133 -18.17 15.04 -10.39
C ALA A 133 -18.28 15.23 -8.87
N GLU A 134 -17.78 16.35 -8.33
CA GLU A 134 -17.87 16.68 -6.91
C GLU A 134 -19.34 16.91 -6.47
N ASP A 135 -20.13 17.62 -7.27
CA ASP A 135 -21.56 17.83 -6.99
C ASP A 135 -22.36 16.53 -7.02
N LEU A 136 -22.06 15.64 -7.95
CA LEU A 136 -22.69 14.33 -8.06
C LEU A 136 -22.33 13.42 -6.85
N ILE A 137 -21.07 13.44 -6.42
CA ILE A 137 -20.59 12.70 -5.24
C ILE A 137 -21.18 13.27 -3.95
N ALA A 138 -21.38 14.58 -3.87
CA ALA A 138 -22.01 15.25 -2.74
C ALA A 138 -23.53 15.09 -2.71
N GLY A 139 -24.14 14.46 -3.73
CA GLY A 139 -25.58 14.28 -3.86
C GLY A 139 -26.34 15.59 -4.10
N ARG A 140 -25.70 16.58 -4.71
CA ARG A 140 -26.25 17.93 -4.98
C ARG A 140 -26.70 18.12 -6.43
N ALA A 141 -26.57 17.09 -7.25
CA ALA A 141 -26.95 17.06 -8.66
C ALA A 141 -28.46 16.86 -8.85
#